data_AF-A0A970GTH6-F1
#
_entry.id   AF-A0A970GTH6-F1
#
_cell.length_a   1.000
_cell.length_b   1.000
_cell.length_c   1.000
_cell.angle_alpha   90.00
_cell.angle_beta   90.00
_cell.angle_gamma   90.00
#
_symmetry.space_group_name_H-M   'P 1'
#
loop_
_entity.id
_entity.type
_entity.pdbx_description
1 polymer ?
#
loop_
_entity_poly.entity_id
_entity_poly.type
_entity_poly.pdbx_seq_one_letter_code
_entity_poly.pdbx_strand_id
1 'polypeptide(L)'
;MEFYRTLFAHPLVEAITWWDLLDGQWLKAPSGLIREDCSSKPVYEELRKLIKEEWWTGPVSPVTDQKGQIEFTGFLGEYEISYRDKTISFFLDDKENKEISIYF
;
A
#
# COMPACT_ATOMS: atom_id res chain seq x y z
N MET A 1 4.70 7.34 14.94
CA MET A 1 4.20 6.47 13.85
C MET A 1 3.64 5.15 14.34
N GLU A 2 4.05 4.67 15.52
CA GLU A 2 3.51 3.45 16.18
C GLU A 2 1.99 3.29 16.11
N PHE A 3 1.21 4.35 16.36
CA PHE A 3 -0.25 4.27 16.28
C PHE A 3 -0.76 3.76 14.91
N TYR A 4 -0.21 4.27 13.81
CA TYR A 4 -0.58 3.82 12.46
C TYR A 4 -0.10 2.40 12.18
N ARG A 5 1.09 2.03 12.65
CA ARG A 5 1.62 0.67 12.50
C ARG A 5 0.77 -0.36 13.25
N THR A 6 0.35 -0.03 14.47
CA THR A 6 -0.55 -0.88 15.27
C THR A 6 -1.92 -1.06 14.60
N LEU A 7 -2.50 0.03 14.09
CA LEU A 7 -3.77 -0.04 13.36
C LEU A 7 -3.65 -0.88 12.08
N PHE A 8 -2.61 -0.64 11.29
CA PHE A 8 -2.36 -1.36 10.04
C PHE A 8 -2.11 -2.86 10.26
N ALA A 9 -1.45 -3.24 11.37
CA ALA A 9 -1.18 -4.64 11.70
C ALA A 9 -2.39 -5.40 12.24
N HIS A 10 -3.47 -4.72 12.62
CA HIS A 10 -4.62 -5.35 13.25
C HIS A 10 -5.63 -5.84 12.19
N PRO A 11 -5.92 -7.15 12.08
CA PRO A 11 -6.69 -7.71 10.96
C PRO A 11 -8.16 -7.25 10.90
N LEU A 12 -8.71 -6.72 11.99
CA LEU A 12 -10.08 -6.17 12.03
C LEU A 12 -10.15 -4.66 11.68
N VAL A 13 -9.02 -4.00 11.41
CA VAL A 13 -9.01 -2.58 11.01
C VAL A 13 -9.11 -2.49 9.50
N GLU A 14 -10.22 -1.92 9.01
CA GLU A 14 -10.46 -1.78 7.57
C GLU A 14 -10.06 -0.41 7.01
N ALA A 15 -10.03 0.64 7.86
CA ALA A 15 -9.73 2.00 7.42
C ALA A 15 -9.13 2.86 8.54
N ILE A 16 -8.29 3.83 8.13
CA ILE A 16 -7.80 4.91 8.98
C ILE A 16 -8.21 6.23 8.29
N THR A 17 -9.17 6.94 8.89
CA THR A 17 -9.73 8.15 8.29
C THR A 17 -9.21 9.41 8.99
N TRP A 18 -8.80 10.38 8.19
CA TRP A 18 -8.44 11.73 8.64
C TRP A 18 -9.59 12.69 8.37
N TRP A 19 -9.85 13.59 9.32
CA TRP A 19 -10.96 14.54 9.22
C TRP A 19 -10.69 15.66 8.22
N ASP A 20 -9.49 16.26 8.29
CA ASP A 20 -9.03 17.26 7.33
C ASP A 20 -7.60 16.96 6.86
N LEU A 21 -7.35 17.26 5.58
CA LEU A 21 -6.00 17.25 5.04
C LEU A 21 -5.25 18.55 5.36
N LEU A 22 -5.93 19.70 5.25
CA LEU A 22 -5.35 21.03 5.47
C LEU A 22 -5.62 21.53 6.90
N ASP A 23 -4.65 22.21 7.49
CA ASP A 23 -4.84 22.96 8.73
C ASP A 23 -5.95 24.01 8.57
N GLY A 24 -6.62 24.32 9.68
CA GLY A 24 -7.63 25.39 9.76
C GLY A 24 -9.05 24.98 9.37
N GLN A 25 -9.26 23.78 8.81
CA GLN A 25 -10.58 23.34 8.34
C GLN A 25 -11.51 22.92 9.49
N TRP A 26 -11.02 22.15 10.45
CA TRP A 26 -11.78 21.84 11.67
C TRP A 26 -11.55 22.88 12.76
N LEU A 27 -12.56 23.73 12.99
CA LEU A 27 -12.59 24.72 14.09
C LEU A 27 -11.35 25.63 14.12
N LYS A 28 -10.74 25.91 12.96
CA LYS A 28 -9.47 26.66 12.84
C LYS A 28 -8.28 26.03 13.57
N ALA A 29 -8.37 24.74 13.91
CA ALA A 29 -7.28 24.02 14.54
C ALA A 29 -6.20 23.65 13.51
N PRO A 30 -4.92 23.61 13.91
CA PRO A 30 -3.84 23.07 13.08
C PRO A 30 -3.85 21.53 13.10
N SER A 31 -5.02 20.94 12.80
CA SER A 31 -5.27 19.50 12.88
C SER A 31 -4.76 18.73 11.67
N GLY A 32 -4.77 19.29 10.46
CA GLY A 32 -4.46 18.59 9.21
C GLY A 32 -3.02 18.07 9.10
N LEU A 33 -2.76 17.38 7.98
CA LEU A 33 -1.44 16.87 7.60
C LEU A 33 -0.62 17.91 6.79
N ILE A 34 -1.30 18.91 6.23
CA ILE A 34 -0.74 19.97 5.40
C ILE A 34 -1.05 21.31 6.07
N ARG A 35 -0.11 22.25 6.07
CA ARG A 35 -0.31 23.62 6.60
C ARG A 35 -1.20 24.45 5.67
N GLU A 36 -1.74 25.56 6.15
CA GLU A 36 -2.59 26.47 5.37
C GLU A 36 -1.94 26.99 4.06
N ASP A 37 -0.60 27.08 4.03
CA ASP A 37 0.19 27.47 2.84
C ASP A 37 0.47 26.31 1.86
N CYS A 38 -0.20 25.16 2.05
CA CYS A 38 -0.02 23.92 1.32
C CYS A 38 1.34 23.22 1.52
N SER A 39 2.18 23.67 2.46
CA SER A 39 3.41 22.95 2.81
C SER A 39 3.12 21.71 3.67
N SER A 40 3.85 20.61 3.44
CA SER A 40 3.66 19.36 4.18
C SER A 40 4.17 19.47 5.63
N LYS A 41 3.42 18.90 6.58
CA LYS A 41 3.91 18.71 7.97
C LYS A 41 4.76 17.43 8.02
N PRO A 42 5.67 17.28 9.00
CA PRO A 42 6.47 16.05 9.15
C PRO A 42 5.62 14.78 9.21
N VAL A 43 4.43 14.84 9.82
CA VAL A 43 3.49 13.71 9.88
C VAL A 43 3.01 13.25 8.50
N TYR A 44 2.86 14.17 7.53
CA TYR A 44 2.50 13.82 6.15
C TYR A 44 3.60 12.99 5.50
N GLU A 45 4.84 13.43 5.62
CA GLU A 45 5.99 12.75 5.00
C GLU A 45 6.21 11.35 5.60
N GLU A 46 6.11 11.22 6.92
CA GLU A 46 6.20 9.92 7.59
C GLU A 46 5.06 8.97 7.18
N LEU A 47 3.82 9.46 7.10
CA LEU A 47 2.70 8.67 6.62
C LEU A 47 2.84 8.26 5.15
N ARG A 48 3.31 9.19 4.31
CA ARG A 48 3.59 8.90 2.90
C ARG A 48 4.62 7.80 2.78
N LYS A 49 5.70 7.84 3.57
CA LYS A 49 6.73 6.79 3.59
C LYS A 49 6.13 5.44 3.99
N LEU A 50 5.36 5.40 5.08
CA LEU A 50 4.67 4.17 5.49
C LEU A 50 3.82 3.60 4.35
N ILE A 51 2.95 4.42 3.76
CA ILE A 51 1.94 3.97 2.80
C ILE A 51 2.53 3.64 1.42
N LYS A 52 3.52 4.41 0.95
CA LYS A 52 4.03 4.32 -0.43
C LYS A 52 5.37 3.63 -0.56
N GLU A 53 6.06 3.40 0.54
CA GLU A 53 7.40 2.78 0.52
C GLU A 53 7.44 1.51 1.36
N GLU A 54 6.87 1.51 2.57
CA GLU A 54 6.91 0.34 3.46
C GLU A 54 5.72 -0.61 3.27
N TRP A 55 4.52 -0.07 3.06
CA TRP A 55 3.25 -0.82 2.93
C TRP A 55 2.77 -0.88 1.49
N TRP A 56 3.72 -0.92 0.56
CA TRP A 56 3.46 -0.96 -0.85
C TRP A 56 4.34 -2.01 -1.50
N THR A 57 3.74 -2.87 -2.32
CA THR A 57 4.52 -3.79 -3.14
C THR A 57 4.96 -3.04 -4.40
N GLY A 58 6.24 -2.68 -4.46
CA GLY A 58 6.81 -2.06 -5.65
C GLY A 58 6.98 -3.05 -6.81
N PRO A 59 7.28 -2.54 -8.02
CA PRO A 59 7.62 -3.39 -9.16
C PRO A 59 8.85 -4.26 -8.86
N VAL A 60 8.77 -5.53 -9.19
CA VAL A 60 9.86 -6.51 -9.04
C VAL A 60 10.06 -7.27 -10.34
N SER A 61 11.29 -7.76 -10.56
CA SER A 61 11.63 -8.59 -11.73
C SER A 61 12.24 -9.93 -11.29
N PRO A 62 11.43 -10.81 -10.68
CA PRO A 62 11.89 -12.12 -10.24
C PRO A 62 12.22 -13.03 -11.43
N VAL A 63 13.09 -13.99 -11.18
CA VAL A 63 13.42 -15.07 -12.15
C VAL A 63 12.75 -16.34 -11.67
N THR A 64 12.13 -17.08 -12.58
CA THR A 64 11.50 -18.35 -12.27
C THR A 64 12.51 -19.40 -11.82
N ASP A 65 12.09 -20.29 -10.93
CA ASP A 65 12.86 -21.47 -10.56
C ASP A 65 12.89 -22.54 -11.69
N GLN A 66 13.47 -23.71 -11.41
CA GLN A 66 13.54 -24.83 -12.35
C GLN A 66 12.17 -25.42 -12.73
N LYS A 67 11.13 -25.12 -11.96
CA LYS A 67 9.75 -25.54 -12.21
C LYS A 67 8.91 -24.46 -12.89
N GLY A 68 9.49 -23.29 -13.19
CA GLY A 68 8.78 -22.16 -13.78
C GLY A 68 7.98 -21.32 -12.77
N GLN A 69 8.28 -21.42 -11.47
CA GLN A 69 7.52 -20.79 -10.39
C GLN A 69 8.23 -19.53 -9.85
N ILE A 70 7.44 -18.59 -9.32
CA ILE A 70 7.91 -17.39 -8.62
C ILE A 70 7.22 -17.35 -7.26
N GLU A 71 8.00 -17.15 -6.20
CA GLU A 71 7.50 -16.83 -4.87
C GLU A 71 7.63 -15.32 -4.62
N PHE A 72 6.57 -14.69 -4.14
CA PHE A 72 6.61 -13.28 -3.73
C PHE A 72 5.74 -13.06 -2.49
N THR A 73 6.00 -11.97 -1.78
CA THR A 73 5.16 -11.48 -0.68
C THR A 73 4.72 -10.07 -1.04
N GLY A 74 3.44 -9.78 -0.89
CA GLY A 74 2.88 -8.47 -1.18
C GLY A 74 1.67 -8.15 -0.31
N PHE A 75 1.25 -6.90 -0.35
CA PHE A 75 0.03 -6.41 0.29
C PHE A 75 -1.21 -6.71 -0.56
N LEU A 76 -2.39 -6.78 0.07
CA LEU A 76 -3.65 -7.03 -0.63
C LEU A 76 -3.92 -5.96 -1.69
N GLY A 77 -4.50 -6.37 -2.82
CA GLY A 77 -4.82 -5.46 -3.92
C GLY A 77 -4.60 -6.08 -5.29
N GLU A 78 -4.65 -5.22 -6.30
CA GLU A 78 -4.48 -5.60 -7.70
C GLU A 78 -2.99 -5.61 -8.08
N TYR A 79 -2.61 -6.64 -8.83
CA TYR A 79 -1.27 -6.86 -9.34
C TYR A 79 -1.31 -7.12 -10.84
N GLU A 80 -0.18 -6.86 -11.46
CA GLU A 80 0.08 -7.17 -12.85
C GLU A 80 1.39 -7.97 -12.94
N ILE A 81 1.40 -9.04 -13.72
CA ILE A 81 2.61 -9.75 -14.13
C ILE A 81 2.78 -9.64 -15.63
N SER A 82 4.01 -9.34 -16.05
CA SER A 82 4.38 -9.31 -17.46
C SER A 82 5.46 -10.34 -17.75
N TYR A 83 5.27 -11.09 -18.83
CA TYR A 83 6.27 -12.01 -19.38
C TYR A 83 6.29 -11.88 -20.90
N ARG A 84 7.43 -11.42 -21.43
CA ARG A 84 7.57 -11.05 -22.86
C ARG A 84 6.49 -10.03 -23.26
N ASP A 85 5.69 -10.34 -24.28
CA ASP A 85 4.64 -9.47 -24.81
C ASP A 85 3.28 -9.70 -24.14
N LYS A 86 3.22 -10.50 -23.06
CA LYS A 86 1.99 -10.84 -22.36
C LYS A 86 1.95 -10.19 -20.98
N THR A 87 0.78 -9.68 -20.64
CA THR A 87 0.47 -9.06 -19.36
C THR A 87 -0.81 -9.67 -18.82
N ILE A 88 -0.80 -10.06 -17.55
CA ILE A 88 -1.95 -10.66 -16.87
C ILE A 88 -2.13 -9.97 -15.52
N SER A 89 -3.36 -9.56 -15.23
CA SER A 89 -3.74 -8.96 -13.95
C SER A 89 -4.35 -10.02 -13.03
N PHE A 90 -4.09 -9.91 -11.74
CA PHE A 90 -4.68 -10.74 -10.70
C PHE A 90 -4.88 -9.95 -9.42
N PHE A 91 -5.72 -10.45 -8.52
CA PHE A 91 -6.03 -9.79 -7.25
C PHE A 91 -5.56 -10.66 -6.08
N LEU A 92 -4.87 -10.03 -5.13
CA LEU A 92 -4.46 -10.66 -3.87
C LEU A 92 -5.44 -10.26 -2.77
N ASP A 93 -6.13 -11.25 -2.21
CA ASP A 93 -7.06 -11.11 -1.09
C ASP A 93 -6.62 -11.94 0.13
N ASP A 94 -7.29 -11.73 1.26
CA ASP A 94 -7.00 -12.38 2.54
C ASP A 94 -7.59 -13.80 2.66
N LYS A 95 -8.37 -14.26 1.68
CA LYS A 95 -9.25 -15.42 1.83
C LYS A 95 -8.90 -16.61 0.95
N GLU A 96 -8.30 -16.44 -0.23
CA GLU A 96 -8.24 -17.55 -1.20
C GLU A 96 -6.93 -17.72 -1.98
N ASN A 97 -6.05 -16.72 -2.07
CA ASN A 97 -4.97 -16.75 -3.07
C ASN A 97 -3.57 -17.01 -2.52
N LYS A 98 -3.33 -18.22 -2.00
CA LYS A 98 -1.95 -18.68 -1.67
C LYS A 98 -1.15 -19.15 -2.89
N GLU A 99 -1.83 -19.51 -3.97
CA GLU A 99 -1.22 -19.98 -5.20
C GLU A 99 -1.99 -19.42 -6.40
N ILE A 100 -1.27 -18.75 -7.31
CA ILE A 100 -1.85 -18.11 -8.48
C ILE A 100 -1.18 -18.74 -9.70
N SER A 101 -1.93 -19.56 -10.43
CA SER A 101 -1.44 -20.22 -11.64
C SER A 101 -1.73 -19.35 -12.86
N ILE A 102 -0.67 -18.88 -13.52
CA ILE A 102 -0.75 -18.02 -14.69
C ILE A 102 -0.16 -18.77 -15.87
N TYR A 103 -0.96 -18.91 -16.94
CA TYR A 103 -0.57 -19.64 -18.14
C TYR A 103 -0.34 -18.68 -19.29
N PHE A 104 0.83 -18.77 -19.93
CA PHE A 104 1.20 -18.05 -21.14
C PHE A 104 1.15 -18.98 -22.35
#